data_AF-A0A1N7K3I3-F1
#
_entry.id   AF-A0A1N7K3I3-F1
#
_cell.length_a   1.000
_cell.length_b   1.000
_cell.length_c   1.000
_cell.angle_alpha   90.00
_cell.angle_beta   90.00
_cell.angle_gamma   90.00
#
_symmetry.space_group_name_H-M   'P 1'
#
loop_
_entity.id
_entity.type
_entity.pdbx_description
1 polymer ?
#
loop_
_entity_poly.entity_id
_entity_poly.type
_entity_poly.pdbx_seq_one_letter_code
_entity_poly.pdbx_strand_id
1 'polypeptide(L)'
;MSLVGNVIFAQGDSEKDFQKLFVGLNVDRSPEEIILGSNLKFEKITRTQEITGETITIYHSKYDKNVMIKSKILDAEVWIEQQDFEKDLGRHTVSQRIAFPNYEALIVEYNNVFNKFEPYASNIMGESPENESEGKDIQTTLTIKDDVAVRYFNLSYRIPKKEHQAKTQYLLISYRYRRW
;
A
#
# COMPACT_ATOMS: atom_id res chain seq x y z
N MET A 1 -29.66 -2.51 -20.08
CA MET A 1 -28.29 -2.29 -20.59
C MET A 1 -27.31 -2.73 -19.51
N SER A 2 -26.23 -3.38 -19.95
CA SER A 2 -25.48 -4.41 -19.23
C SER A 2 -24.63 -3.90 -18.05
N LEU A 3 -24.92 -4.37 -16.83
CA LEU A 3 -24.04 -4.25 -15.65
C LEU A 3 -22.66 -4.91 -15.89
N VAL A 4 -22.60 -5.92 -16.77
CA VAL A 4 -21.39 -6.71 -17.04
C VAL A 4 -20.34 -5.89 -17.79
N GLY A 5 -20.76 -4.90 -18.60
CA GLY A 5 -19.83 -4.04 -19.32
C GLY A 5 -19.03 -3.13 -18.39
N ASN A 6 -19.69 -2.46 -17.44
CA ASN A 6 -19.06 -1.48 -16.56
C ASN A 6 -18.06 -2.11 -15.56
N VAL A 7 -18.31 -3.35 -15.12
CA VAL A 7 -17.44 -4.04 -14.16
C VAL A 7 -16.09 -4.40 -14.78
N ILE A 8 -16.06 -4.81 -16.06
CA ILE A 8 -14.81 -5.19 -16.75
C ILE A 8 -13.94 -3.96 -17.06
N PHE A 9 -14.54 -2.81 -17.42
CA PHE A 9 -13.80 -1.56 -17.64
C PHE A 9 -13.20 -1.00 -16.33
N ALA A 10 -13.92 -1.08 -15.21
CA ALA A 10 -13.42 -0.63 -13.92
C ALA A 10 -12.23 -1.47 -13.41
N GLN A 11 -12.16 -2.76 -13.75
CA GLN A 11 -11.06 -3.65 -13.36
C GLN A 11 -9.72 -3.27 -14.02
N GLY A 12 -9.71 -3.08 -15.34
CA GLY A 12 -8.50 -2.72 -16.08
C GLY A 12 -7.95 -1.33 -15.73
N ASP A 13 -8.83 -0.42 -15.30
CA ASP A 13 -8.43 0.91 -14.84
C ASP A 13 -7.81 0.86 -13.43
N SER A 14 -8.36 0.03 -12.54
CA SER A 14 -7.82 -0.14 -11.18
C SER A 14 -6.40 -0.72 -11.18
N GLU A 15 -6.10 -1.72 -12.02
CA GLU A 15 -4.76 -2.30 -12.13
C GLU A 15 -3.73 -1.26 -12.55
N LYS A 16 -4.04 -0.46 -13.59
CA LYS A 16 -3.13 0.60 -14.06
C LYS A 16 -2.90 1.66 -13.00
N ASP A 17 -3.93 2.01 -12.24
CA ASP A 17 -3.79 3.02 -11.19
C ASP A 17 -3.02 2.48 -9.99
N PHE A 18 -3.17 1.20 -9.62
CA PHE A 18 -2.28 0.55 -8.66
C PHE A 18 -0.84 0.51 -9.15
N GLN A 19 -0.59 0.13 -10.41
CA GLN A 19 0.76 0.16 -10.98
C GLN A 19 1.37 1.56 -10.90
N LYS A 20 0.62 2.62 -11.23
CA LYS A 20 1.10 4.00 -11.08
C LYS A 20 1.41 4.36 -9.63
N LEU A 21 0.53 3.98 -8.70
CA LEU A 21 0.69 4.25 -7.27
C LEU A 21 1.89 3.52 -6.67
N PHE A 22 2.14 2.29 -7.11
CA PHE A 22 3.26 1.46 -6.68
C PHE A 22 4.39 1.47 -7.72
N VAL A 23 4.70 2.65 -8.28
CA VAL A 23 5.94 2.92 -9.06
C VAL A 23 6.24 1.89 -10.16
N GLY A 24 5.20 1.45 -10.87
CA GLY A 24 5.24 0.51 -11.98
C GLY A 24 5.12 -0.97 -11.61
N LEU A 25 4.95 -1.30 -10.33
CA LEU A 25 4.84 -2.68 -9.88
C LEU A 25 3.48 -3.28 -10.22
N ASN A 26 3.45 -4.45 -10.86
CA ASN A 26 2.23 -5.22 -11.05
C ASN A 26 1.87 -6.01 -9.78
N VAL A 27 1.24 -5.32 -8.82
CA VAL A 27 1.00 -5.82 -7.45
C VAL A 27 0.11 -7.08 -7.35
N ASP A 28 -0.53 -7.51 -8.44
CA ASP A 28 -1.37 -8.72 -8.52
C ASP A 28 -0.58 -9.99 -8.88
N ARG A 29 0.73 -9.87 -9.11
CA ARG A 29 1.64 -10.99 -9.45
C ARG A 29 2.34 -11.55 -8.23
N SER A 30 3.00 -12.71 -8.37
CA SER A 30 3.82 -13.22 -7.26
C SER A 30 4.98 -12.28 -6.95
N PRO A 31 5.54 -12.27 -5.72
CA PRO A 31 6.68 -11.43 -5.38
C PRO A 31 7.85 -11.53 -6.38
N GLU A 32 8.19 -12.75 -6.81
CA GLU A 32 9.24 -12.99 -7.81
C GLU A 32 8.93 -12.38 -9.18
N GLU A 33 7.67 -12.47 -9.62
CA GLU A 33 7.23 -11.84 -10.87
C GLU A 33 7.21 -10.31 -10.77
N ILE A 34 6.79 -9.77 -9.61
CA ILE A 34 6.78 -8.32 -9.35
C ILE A 34 8.20 -7.75 -9.46
N ILE A 35 9.18 -8.37 -8.81
CA ILE A 35 10.56 -7.87 -8.83
C ILE A 35 11.20 -8.01 -10.21
N LEU A 36 10.94 -9.11 -10.94
CA LEU A 36 11.50 -9.34 -12.28
C LEU A 36 10.91 -8.39 -13.32
N GLY A 37 9.64 -8.00 -13.16
CA GLY A 37 8.96 -7.04 -14.03
C GLY A 37 9.25 -5.57 -13.71
N SER A 38 10.01 -5.28 -12.64
CA SER A 38 10.26 -3.94 -12.17
C SER A 38 11.56 -3.34 -12.69
N ASN A 39 11.60 -2.02 -12.83
CA ASN A 39 12.84 -1.26 -13.05
C ASN A 39 13.55 -0.87 -11.74
N LEU A 40 12.98 -1.23 -10.58
CA LEU A 40 13.57 -0.97 -9.27
C LEU A 40 14.64 -2.01 -8.91
N LYS A 41 15.56 -1.61 -8.03
CA LYS A 41 16.62 -2.49 -7.53
C LYS A 41 16.21 -3.00 -6.15
N PHE A 42 15.78 -4.25 -6.09
CA PHE A 42 15.35 -4.88 -4.85
C PHE A 42 16.49 -5.57 -4.11
N GLU A 43 16.53 -5.37 -2.79
CA GLU A 43 17.32 -6.15 -1.85
C GLU A 43 16.42 -7.21 -1.20
N LYS A 44 16.90 -8.45 -1.13
CA LYS A 44 16.18 -9.56 -0.50
C LYS A 44 16.66 -9.74 0.93
N ILE A 45 15.73 -9.73 1.86
CA ILE A 45 15.95 -9.96 3.29
C ILE A 45 15.05 -11.13 3.71
N THR A 46 15.62 -12.11 4.40
CA THR A 46 14.86 -13.20 5.00
C THR A 46 14.97 -13.10 6.51
N ARG A 47 13.84 -13.12 7.21
CA ARG A 47 13.76 -13.05 8.68
C ARG A 47 12.90 -14.16 9.21
N THR A 48 13.30 -14.76 10.31
CA THR A 48 12.47 -15.71 11.06
C THR A 48 11.82 -14.95 12.21
N GLN A 49 10.48 -14.96 12.29
CA GLN A 49 9.76 -14.38 13.42
C GLN A 49 10.05 -15.17 14.68
N GLU A 50 10.52 -14.51 15.73
CA GLU A 50 10.91 -15.17 16.99
C GLU A 50 9.71 -15.86 17.68
N ILE A 51 8.50 -15.31 17.51
CA ILE A 51 7.30 -15.80 18.20
C ILE A 51 6.69 -17.01 17.48
N THR A 52 6.55 -16.95 16.16
CA THR A 52 5.87 -18.00 15.38
C THR A 52 6.85 -19.01 14.77
N GLY A 53 8.15 -18.69 14.74
CA GLY A 53 9.15 -19.46 13.98
C GLY A 53 8.99 -19.35 12.46
N GLU A 54 8.05 -18.53 11.98
CA GLU A 54 7.76 -18.41 10.56
C GLU A 54 8.78 -17.53 9.86
N THR A 55 9.21 -17.98 8.69
CA THR A 55 10.11 -17.21 7.84
C THR A 55 9.31 -16.25 6.96
N ILE A 56 9.70 -14.99 6.99
CA ILE A 56 9.22 -13.92 6.10
C ILE A 56 10.32 -13.60 5.10
N THR A 57 9.97 -13.60 3.83
CA THR A 57 10.80 -13.01 2.78
C THR A 57 10.33 -11.59 2.51
N ILE A 58 11.26 -10.65 2.51
CA ILE A 58 11.04 -9.23 2.26
C ILE A 58 11.91 -8.82 1.08
N TYR A 59 11.30 -8.26 0.03
CA TYR A 59 12.01 -7.58 -1.05
C TYR A 59 11.83 -6.08 -0.86
N HIS A 60 12.91 -5.32 -0.70
CA HIS A 60 12.86 -3.88 -0.40
C HIS A 60 13.57 -3.06 -1.48
N SER A 61 13.02 -1.91 -1.86
CA SER A 61 13.66 -0.94 -2.75
C SER A 61 13.32 0.48 -2.33
N LYS A 62 14.22 1.42 -2.64
CA LYS A 62 13.96 2.86 -2.56
C LYS A 62 13.56 3.43 -3.92
N TYR A 63 12.87 4.56 -3.90
CA TYR A 63 12.55 5.36 -5.08
C TYR A 63 12.48 6.84 -4.74
N ASP A 64 12.68 7.71 -5.72
CA ASP A 64 12.70 9.17 -5.57
C ASP A 64 11.47 9.86 -6.20
N LYS A 65 10.70 9.13 -7.03
CA LYS A 65 9.55 9.66 -7.76
C LYS A 65 8.38 8.67 -7.76
N ASN A 66 7.19 9.23 -7.62
CA ASN A 66 5.93 8.51 -7.77
C ASN A 66 4.97 9.39 -8.59
N VAL A 67 4.49 8.87 -9.73
CA VAL A 67 3.70 9.64 -10.69
C VAL A 67 2.32 10.06 -10.16
N MET A 68 1.85 9.42 -9.09
CA MET A 68 0.60 9.79 -8.42
C MET A 68 0.76 10.78 -7.28
N ILE A 69 1.99 11.05 -6.85
CA ILE A 69 2.30 11.92 -5.72
C ILE A 69 2.79 13.26 -6.26
N LYS A 70 2.08 14.34 -5.96
CA LYS A 70 2.40 15.68 -6.49
C LYS A 70 3.30 16.48 -5.56
N SER A 71 3.14 16.27 -4.25
CA SER A 71 3.94 16.89 -3.21
C SER A 71 5.38 16.42 -3.26
N LYS A 72 6.30 17.25 -2.76
CA LYS A 72 7.72 16.90 -2.67
C LYS A 72 7.92 15.70 -1.75
N ILE A 73 8.45 14.61 -2.31
CA ILE A 73 8.90 13.42 -1.57
C ILE A 73 10.29 13.72 -0.98
N LEU A 74 10.48 13.43 0.31
CA LEU A 74 11.77 13.54 0.99
C LEU A 74 12.56 12.23 0.96
N ASP A 75 11.87 11.11 1.14
CA ASP A 75 12.38 9.74 1.10
C ASP A 75 11.19 8.84 0.78
N ALA A 76 11.41 7.75 0.05
CA ALA A 76 10.37 6.78 -0.17
C ALA A 76 10.94 5.38 -0.43
N GLU A 77 10.19 4.39 0.05
CA GLU A 77 10.52 2.99 -0.08
C GLU A 77 9.27 2.18 -0.39
N VAL A 78 9.48 1.08 -1.09
CA VAL A 78 8.48 0.06 -1.38
C VAL A 78 9.06 -1.28 -0.99
N TRP A 79 8.24 -2.14 -0.41
CA TRP A 79 8.63 -3.49 -0.05
C TRP A 79 7.51 -4.49 -0.27
N ILE A 80 7.91 -5.73 -0.51
CA ILE A 80 7.02 -6.86 -0.75
C ILE A 80 7.32 -7.89 0.34
N GLU A 81 6.30 -8.26 1.10
CA GLU A 81 6.40 -9.24 2.18
C GLU A 81 5.58 -10.47 1.83
N GLN A 82 6.18 -11.65 2.05
CA GLN A 82 5.49 -12.92 1.95
C GLN A 82 5.99 -13.87 3.04
N GLN A 83 5.05 -14.35 3.84
CA GLN A 83 5.31 -15.42 4.81
C GLN A 83 5.37 -16.76 4.09
N ASP A 84 6.18 -17.71 4.59
CA ASP A 84 6.36 -18.99 3.91
C ASP A 84 5.06 -19.77 3.71
N PHE A 85 4.14 -19.77 4.68
CA PHE A 85 2.83 -20.43 4.51
C PHE A 85 1.90 -19.68 3.54
N GLU A 86 2.16 -18.40 3.27
CA GLU A 86 1.38 -17.60 2.32
C GLU A 86 1.75 -17.89 0.86
N LYS A 87 2.92 -18.52 0.60
CA LYS A 87 3.38 -18.91 -0.74
C LYS A 87 2.39 -19.81 -1.45
N ASP A 88 1.97 -20.88 -0.78
CA ASP A 88 1.03 -21.86 -1.33
C ASP A 88 -0.39 -21.27 -1.52
N LEU A 89 -0.69 -20.19 -0.80
CA LEU A 89 -1.95 -19.46 -0.90
C LEU A 89 -1.89 -18.31 -1.92
N GLY A 90 -0.74 -18.07 -2.56
CA GLY A 90 -0.51 -16.95 -3.45
C GLY A 90 -0.78 -15.60 -2.79
N ARG A 91 -0.51 -15.48 -1.48
CA ARG A 91 -0.71 -14.25 -0.71
C ARG A 91 0.59 -13.52 -0.52
N HIS A 92 0.53 -12.20 -0.58
CA HIS A 92 1.63 -11.30 -0.29
C HIS A 92 1.08 -9.91 0.01
N THR A 93 1.93 -9.07 0.59
CA THR A 93 1.64 -7.66 0.82
C THR A 93 2.68 -6.82 0.10
N VAL A 94 2.23 -5.83 -0.67
CA VAL A 94 3.09 -4.77 -1.21
C VAL A 94 2.80 -3.51 -0.41
N SER A 95 3.82 -2.94 0.21
CA SER A 95 3.71 -1.77 1.06
C SER A 95 4.67 -0.69 0.59
N GLN A 96 4.31 0.57 0.80
CA GLN A 96 5.20 1.70 0.58
C GLN A 96 5.08 2.73 1.70
N ARG A 97 6.18 3.38 2.00
CA ARG A 97 6.26 4.49 2.95
C ARG A 97 6.82 5.70 2.24
N ILE A 98 6.08 6.81 2.30
CA ILE A 98 6.45 8.07 1.64
C ILE A 98 6.60 9.16 2.68
N ALA A 99 7.76 9.80 2.70
CA ALA A 99 8.08 10.88 3.62
C ALA A 99 7.81 12.25 2.99
N PHE A 100 7.12 13.11 3.73
CA PHE A 100 6.74 14.46 3.33
C PHE A 100 7.31 15.52 4.29
N PRO A 101 7.52 16.77 3.81
CA PRO A 101 8.13 17.84 4.60
C PRO A 101 7.23 18.41 5.70
N ASN A 102 5.91 18.19 5.63
CA ASN A 102 4.97 18.67 6.64
C ASN A 102 3.63 17.91 6.54
N TYR A 103 2.76 18.19 7.50
CA TYR A 103 1.46 17.54 7.62
C TYR A 103 0.50 17.92 6.50
N GLU A 104 0.56 19.17 6.03
CA GLU A 104 -0.29 19.65 4.93
C GLU A 104 -0.03 18.88 3.64
N ALA A 105 1.24 18.72 3.26
CA ALA A 105 1.64 17.91 2.11
C ALA A 105 1.16 16.46 2.24
N LEU A 106 1.34 15.86 3.42
CA LEU A 106 0.86 14.50 3.68
C LEU A 106 -0.65 14.39 3.48
N ILE A 107 -1.45 15.30 4.05
CA ILE A 107 -2.92 15.21 4.01
C ILE A 107 -3.44 15.43 2.60
N VAL A 108 -2.83 16.33 1.83
CA VAL A 108 -3.16 16.52 0.42
C VAL A 108 -2.97 15.20 -0.34
N GLU A 109 -1.83 14.53 -0.17
CA GLU A 109 -1.58 13.26 -0.89
C GLU A 109 -2.43 12.11 -0.36
N TYR A 110 -2.66 12.01 0.95
CA TYR A 110 -3.57 11.03 1.53
C TYR A 110 -4.96 11.15 0.90
N ASN A 111 -5.52 12.36 0.84
CA ASN A 111 -6.85 12.60 0.26
C ASN A 111 -6.86 12.35 -1.25
N ASN A 112 -5.79 12.72 -1.98
CA ASN A 112 -5.68 12.45 -3.41
C ASN A 112 -5.71 10.94 -3.70
N VAL A 113 -4.94 10.15 -2.94
CA VAL A 113 -4.91 8.69 -3.10
C VAL A 113 -6.26 8.10 -2.67
N PHE A 114 -6.78 8.47 -1.50
CA PHE A 114 -8.08 7.99 -1.03
C PHE A 114 -9.19 8.23 -2.07
N ASN A 115 -9.39 9.47 -2.52
CA ASN A 115 -10.43 9.83 -3.49
C ASN A 115 -10.26 9.11 -4.84
N LYS A 116 -9.02 8.77 -5.20
CA LYS A 116 -8.73 8.05 -6.45
C LYS A 116 -9.14 6.58 -6.38
N PHE A 117 -9.01 5.93 -5.23
CA PHE A 117 -9.27 4.50 -5.06
C PHE A 117 -10.62 4.17 -4.39
N GLU A 118 -11.23 5.13 -3.69
CA GLU A 118 -12.56 5.00 -3.10
C GLU A 118 -13.61 4.47 -4.09
N PRO A 119 -13.69 4.92 -5.36
CA PRO A 119 -14.68 4.41 -6.31
C PRO A 119 -14.55 2.91 -6.64
N TYR A 120 -13.38 2.30 -6.40
CA TYR A 120 -13.17 0.87 -6.58
C TYR A 120 -13.61 0.04 -5.36
N ALA A 121 -13.82 0.70 -4.21
CA ALA A 121 -14.06 0.03 -2.95
C ALA A 121 -15.48 -0.53 -2.87
N SER A 122 -15.59 -1.82 -2.54
CA SER A 122 -16.85 -2.46 -2.14
C SER A 122 -17.21 -2.18 -0.68
N ASN A 123 -16.21 -1.85 0.15
CA ASN A 123 -16.37 -1.48 1.55
C ASN A 123 -15.22 -0.58 2.01
N ILE A 124 -15.51 0.31 2.95
CA ILE A 124 -14.57 1.26 3.55
C ILE A 124 -14.64 1.13 5.06
N MET A 125 -13.49 0.89 5.69
CA MET A 125 -13.37 0.82 7.14
C MET A 125 -12.33 1.84 7.61
N GLY A 126 -12.79 2.85 8.34
CA GLY A 126 -11.92 3.84 9.00
C GLY A 126 -11.67 3.42 10.44
N GLU A 127 -10.41 3.27 10.82
CA GLU A 127 -10.01 3.07 12.20
C GLU A 127 -9.17 4.25 12.69
N SER A 128 -9.41 4.63 13.94
CA SER A 128 -8.61 5.61 14.65
C SER A 128 -8.41 5.13 16.07
N PRO A 129 -7.43 4.27 16.33
CA PRO A 129 -7.02 4.02 17.71
C PRO A 129 -6.36 5.30 18.23
N GLU A 130 -6.98 5.90 19.24
CA GLU A 130 -6.36 6.95 20.03
C GLU A 130 -5.40 6.28 21.02
N ASN A 131 -4.10 6.50 20.84
CA ASN A 131 -3.10 6.07 21.81
C ASN A 131 -2.62 7.30 22.58
N GLU A 132 -2.96 7.36 23.88
CA GLU A 132 -2.69 8.49 24.76
C GLU A 132 -1.20 8.87 24.83
N SER A 133 -0.26 7.98 24.49
CA SER A 133 1.19 8.26 24.53
C SER A 133 1.79 8.70 23.17
N GLU A 134 1.25 8.26 22.03
CA GLU A 134 1.96 8.31 20.74
C GLU A 134 1.31 9.18 19.64
N GLY A 135 0.11 9.71 19.88
CA GLY A 135 -0.66 10.47 18.89
C GLY A 135 -1.84 9.68 18.35
N LYS A 136 -2.43 10.16 17.24
CA LYS A 136 -3.59 9.51 16.63
C LYS A 136 -3.17 8.87 15.31
N ASP A 137 -3.30 7.56 15.23
CA ASP A 137 -3.11 6.82 13.99
C ASP A 137 -4.43 6.85 13.21
N ILE A 138 -4.38 7.34 11.97
CA ILE A 138 -5.50 7.33 11.04
C ILE A 138 -5.24 6.21 10.06
N GLN A 139 -6.17 5.26 9.97
CA GLN A 139 -6.11 4.17 9.01
C GLN A 139 -7.43 4.06 8.27
N THR A 140 -7.36 3.96 6.95
CA THR A 140 -8.50 3.63 6.10
C THR A 140 -8.19 2.38 5.30
N THR A 141 -9.08 1.40 5.39
CA THR A 141 -9.04 0.16 4.63
C THR A 141 -10.12 0.17 3.57
N LEU A 142 -9.73 0.07 2.30
CA LEU A 142 -10.62 -0.13 1.16
C LEU A 142 -10.59 -1.62 0.80
N THR A 143 -11.74 -2.27 0.81
CA THR A 143 -11.86 -3.65 0.30
C THR A 143 -12.34 -3.60 -1.15
N ILE A 144 -11.52 -4.10 -2.07
CA ILE A 144 -11.85 -4.18 -3.50
C ILE A 144 -12.04 -5.65 -3.84
N LYS A 145 -13.23 -6.02 -4.30
CA LYS A 145 -13.59 -7.40 -4.65
C LYS A 145 -13.79 -7.50 -6.15
N ASP A 146 -13.25 -8.54 -6.74
CA ASP A 146 -13.64 -9.00 -8.06
C ASP A 146 -13.95 -10.51 -8.04
N ASP A 147 -14.22 -11.07 -9.22
CA ASP A 147 -14.62 -12.46 -9.37
C ASP A 147 -13.51 -13.46 -9.00
N VAL A 148 -12.24 -13.02 -8.90
CA VAL A 148 -11.07 -13.90 -8.77
C VAL A 148 -10.19 -13.61 -7.55
N ALA A 149 -10.35 -12.45 -6.90
CA ALA A 149 -9.58 -12.06 -5.73
C ALA A 149 -10.34 -11.10 -4.79
N VAL A 150 -9.84 -11.04 -3.56
CA VAL A 150 -10.10 -9.93 -2.63
C VAL A 150 -8.80 -9.17 -2.41
N ARG A 151 -8.88 -7.86 -2.61
CA ARG A 151 -7.76 -6.93 -2.42
C ARG A 151 -8.07 -6.04 -1.22
N TYR A 152 -7.11 -5.90 -0.32
CA TYR A 152 -7.20 -4.96 0.79
C TYR A 152 -6.19 -3.85 0.57
N PHE A 153 -6.68 -2.64 0.41
CA PHE A 153 -5.85 -1.45 0.22
C PHE A 153 -5.95 -0.57 1.46
N ASN A 154 -4.86 -0.41 2.17
CA ASN A 154 -4.80 0.41 3.37
C ASN A 154 -4.03 1.70 3.08
N LEU A 155 -4.54 2.82 3.55
CA LEU A 155 -3.79 4.05 3.71
C LEU A 155 -3.75 4.40 5.18
N SER A 156 -2.59 4.77 5.69
CA SER A 156 -2.47 5.26 7.06
C SER A 156 -1.42 6.33 7.23
N TYR A 157 -1.63 7.15 8.25
CA TYR A 157 -0.67 8.16 8.70
C TYR A 157 -0.87 8.44 10.19
N ARG A 158 0.14 9.04 10.81
CA ARG A 158 0.11 9.43 12.22
C ARG A 158 -0.03 10.94 12.34
N ILE A 159 -0.97 11.39 13.18
CA ILE A 159 -1.05 12.78 13.62
C ILE A 159 -0.15 12.93 14.86
N PRO A 160 0.97 13.66 14.76
CA PRO A 160 1.81 13.91 15.93
C PRO A 160 1.07 14.78 16.95
N LYS A 161 1.36 14.59 18.24
CA LYS A 161 0.93 15.55 19.27
C LYS A 161 1.50 16.95 18.97
N LYS A 162 0.78 18.00 19.37
CA LYS A 162 1.18 19.42 19.15
C LYS A 162 2.62 19.72 19.62
N GLU A 163 3.08 19.02 20.66
CA GLU A 163 4.39 19.17 21.29
C GLU A 163 5.52 18.46 20.52
N HIS A 164 5.17 17.61 19.56
CA HIS A 164 6.09 16.78 18.78
C HIS A 164 5.82 16.92 17.28
N GLN A 165 5.50 18.12 16.77
CA GLN A 165 5.35 18.34 15.34
C GLN A 165 6.61 17.86 14.60
N ALA A 166 6.54 16.63 14.07
CA ALA A 166 7.67 16.01 13.43
C ALA A 166 7.97 16.79 12.15
N LYS A 167 9.26 17.09 11.93
CA LYS A 167 9.72 17.76 10.70
C LYS A 167 9.46 16.93 9.44
N THR A 168 9.22 15.63 9.61
CA THR A 168 8.93 14.68 8.54
C THR A 168 7.67 13.91 8.89
N GLN A 169 6.76 13.79 7.92
CA GLN A 169 5.49 13.11 8.05
C GLN A 169 5.46 11.91 7.11
N TYR A 170 4.82 10.81 7.51
CA TYR A 170 4.84 9.56 6.75
C TYR A 170 3.44 9.10 6.37
N LEU A 171 3.24 8.88 5.08
CA LEU A 171 2.11 8.15 4.54
C LEU A 171 2.53 6.70 4.30
N LEU A 172 1.84 5.78 4.95
CA LEU A 172 1.97 4.35 4.72
C LEU A 172 0.81 3.89 3.84
N ILE A 173 1.14 3.14 2.79
CA ILE A 173 0.16 2.57 1.88
C ILE A 173 0.47 1.09 1.74
N SER A 174 -0.50 0.21 1.96
CA SER A 174 -0.33 -1.23 1.77
C SER A 174 -1.42 -1.84 0.91
N TYR A 175 -1.04 -2.85 0.15
CA TYR A 175 -1.88 -3.60 -0.75
C TYR A 175 -1.68 -5.08 -0.46
N ARG A 176 -2.73 -5.74 0.04
CA ARG A 176 -2.72 -7.18 0.30
C ARG A 176 -3.54 -7.89 -0.77
N TYR A 177 -2.88 -8.81 -1.47
CA TYR A 177 -3.52 -9.66 -2.47
C TYR A 177 -3.92 -10.99 -1.85
N ARG A 178 -5.17 -11.41 -2.11
CA ARG A 178 -5.68 -12.72 -1.74
C ARG A 178 -6.51 -13.30 -2.88
N ARG A 179 -5.96 -14.31 -3.54
CA ARG A 179 -6.70 -15.12 -4.51
C ARG A 179 -7.72 -16.03 -3.80
N TRP A 180 -8.87 -16.27 -4.43
CA TRP A 180 -9.85 -17.24 -3.97
C TRP A 180 -9.37 -18.69 -4.18
#